data_AF-A0A3D5YSN7-F1
#
_entry.id   AF-A0A3D5YSN7-F1
#
_cell.length_a   1.000
_cell.length_b   1.000
_cell.length_c   1.000
_cell.angle_alpha   90.00
_cell.angle_beta   90.00
_cell.angle_gamma   90.00
#
_symmetry.space_group_name_H-M   'P 1'
#
loop_
_entity.id
_entity.type
_entity.pdbx_description
1 polymer ?
#
loop_
_entity_poly.entity_id
_entity_poly.type
_entity_poly.pdbx_seq_one_letter_code
_entity_poly.pdbx_strand_id
1 'polypeptide(L)'
;SLLFIGLTAVLNFFPVKAYGEMEFWFAGIKIVAILGFILVGLAVLFGIVPQFGPVIGFKNFYHDGWFPNGYLPFFYGIVVIVCTYQGAELVGIAAGESEDPEKNVKKAIRNVGIRILLFFVLSVFVVTMLTPWQQASVSNSPFISILQRAKIPYIYQIMQFVIVAASLSAVNSAFYACARLLWSMANSKQAPRIYAITNKNGVPYYGVIVTAAMSGLCLLSKFFGAEKVFILIVSSSGMVGCLIWIMISWGHIGFRRYLSREGVNPETLSFRVRGYPFVPILSIVFNALVILGMLCDDGQRIVVYLGLLLIAFFFVVYRLFFYTALNHKHAVKN
;
A
#
# COMPACT_ATOMS: atom_id res chain seq x y z
N SER A 1 -4.02 -3.04 20.84
CA SER A 1 -3.17 -3.64 19.79
C SER A 1 -3.34 -5.14 19.65
N LEU A 2 -3.17 -5.96 20.70
CA LEU A 2 -3.38 -7.42 20.59
C LEU A 2 -4.82 -7.79 20.20
N LEU A 3 -5.82 -7.16 20.81
CA LEU A 3 -7.23 -7.29 20.41
C LEU A 3 -7.47 -6.96 18.93
N PHE A 4 -6.77 -5.94 18.42
CA PHE A 4 -6.89 -5.51 17.03
C PHE A 4 -6.30 -6.56 16.07
N ILE A 5 -5.11 -7.09 16.38
CA ILE A 5 -4.49 -8.16 15.59
C ILE A 5 -5.33 -9.44 15.66
N GLY A 6 -5.80 -9.81 16.85
CA GLY A 6 -6.65 -10.99 17.05
C GLY A 6 -7.95 -10.88 16.26
N LEU A 7 -8.61 -9.71 16.30
CA LEU A 7 -9.79 -9.44 15.49
C LEU A 7 -9.47 -9.61 14.00
N THR A 8 -8.43 -8.97 13.48
CA THR A 8 -8.07 -9.08 12.06
C THR A 8 -7.71 -10.50 11.64
N ALA A 9 -7.01 -11.25 12.49
CA ALA A 9 -6.70 -12.66 12.24
C ALA A 9 -7.98 -13.50 12.15
N VAL A 10 -8.94 -13.29 13.07
CA VAL A 10 -10.25 -13.94 13.04
C VAL A 10 -11.01 -13.58 11.75
N LEU A 11 -11.02 -12.30 11.37
CA LEU A 11 -11.63 -11.84 10.12
C LEU A 11 -11.04 -12.56 8.89
N ASN A 12 -9.74 -12.86 8.92
CA ASN A 12 -9.04 -13.53 7.84
C ASN A 12 -9.21 -15.06 7.81
N PHE A 13 -9.85 -15.67 8.81
CA PHE A 13 -10.23 -17.09 8.74
C PHE A 13 -11.59 -17.32 8.06
N PHE A 14 -12.36 -16.25 7.84
CA PHE A 14 -13.63 -16.32 7.10
C PHE A 14 -13.42 -16.40 5.58
N PRO A 15 -14.40 -16.96 4.86
CA PRO A 15 -14.33 -17.06 3.39
C PRO A 15 -14.22 -15.69 2.70
N VAL A 16 -13.71 -15.71 1.46
CA VAL A 16 -13.50 -14.53 0.59
C VAL A 16 -14.73 -13.63 0.49
N LYS A 17 -15.93 -14.22 0.47
CA LYS A 17 -17.19 -13.48 0.40
C LYS A 17 -17.38 -12.56 1.61
N ALA A 18 -17.12 -13.06 2.82
CA ALA A 18 -17.19 -12.26 4.04
C ALA A 18 -16.15 -11.14 4.03
N TYR A 19 -14.94 -11.41 3.54
CA TYR A 19 -13.92 -10.38 3.32
C TYR A 19 -14.43 -9.27 2.38
N GLY A 20 -15.06 -9.63 1.25
CA GLY A 20 -15.62 -8.67 0.31
C GLY A 20 -16.72 -7.80 0.90
N GLU A 21 -17.63 -8.38 1.69
CA GLU A 21 -18.70 -7.64 2.37
C GLU A 21 -18.14 -6.68 3.42
N MET A 22 -17.17 -7.11 4.24
CA MET A 22 -16.52 -6.24 5.23
C MET A 22 -15.78 -5.07 4.57
N GLU A 23 -15.02 -5.34 3.51
CA GLU A 23 -14.31 -4.30 2.78
C GLU A 23 -15.27 -3.32 2.09
N PHE A 24 -16.45 -3.77 1.65
CA PHE A 24 -17.48 -2.88 1.12
C PHE A 24 -17.94 -1.86 2.17
N TRP A 25 -18.26 -2.32 3.39
CA TRP A 25 -18.67 -1.44 4.48
C TRP A 25 -17.55 -0.51 4.95
N PHE A 26 -16.32 -1.03 5.12
CA PHE A 26 -15.17 -0.20 5.49
C PHE A 26 -14.83 0.84 4.42
N ALA A 27 -14.94 0.49 3.14
CA ALA A 27 -14.81 1.44 2.04
C ALA A 27 -15.87 2.54 2.13
N GLY A 28 -17.14 2.19 2.42
CA GLY A 28 -18.22 3.15 2.63
C GLY A 28 -17.89 4.21 3.68
N ILE A 29 -17.45 3.79 4.87
CA ILE A 29 -17.09 4.69 5.97
C ILE A 29 -15.98 5.68 5.54
N LYS A 30 -14.92 5.16 4.91
CA LYS A 30 -13.80 5.98 4.42
C LYS A 30 -14.24 7.02 3.39
N ILE A 31 -15.06 6.62 2.43
CA ILE A 31 -15.54 7.50 1.36
C ILE A 31 -16.38 8.63 1.95
N VAL A 32 -17.34 8.30 2.83
CA VAL A 32 -18.20 9.32 3.47
C VAL A 32 -17.38 10.31 4.28
N ALA A 33 -16.40 9.83 5.06
CA ALA A 33 -15.55 10.70 5.87
C ALA A 33 -14.70 11.65 5.02
N ILE A 34 -14.09 11.16 3.94
CA ILE A 34 -13.25 11.98 3.06
C ILE A 34 -14.09 13.00 2.29
N LEU A 35 -15.27 12.59 1.76
CA LEU A 35 -16.18 13.53 1.10
C LEU A 35 -16.68 14.60 2.06
N GLY A 36 -17.06 14.23 3.29
CA GLY A 36 -17.44 15.18 4.33
C GLY A 36 -16.33 16.18 4.65
N PHE A 37 -15.08 15.70 4.79
CA PHE A 37 -13.92 16.55 4.98
C PHE A 37 -13.73 17.54 3.83
N ILE A 38 -13.80 17.07 2.57
CA ILE A 38 -13.63 17.92 1.39
C ILE A 38 -14.72 19.00 1.35
N LEU A 39 -15.98 18.64 1.60
CA LEU A 39 -17.09 19.60 1.63
C LEU A 39 -16.88 20.68 2.69
N VAL A 40 -16.49 20.30 3.90
CA VAL A 40 -16.19 21.26 4.98
C VAL A 40 -15.00 22.13 4.60
N GLY A 41 -13.93 21.53 4.08
CA GLY A 41 -12.73 22.28 3.69
C GLY A 41 -13.00 23.29 2.58
N LEU A 42 -13.80 22.93 1.58
CA LEU A 42 -14.26 23.86 0.55
C LEU A 42 -15.15 24.97 1.13
N ALA A 43 -16.07 24.65 2.04
CA ALA A 43 -16.91 25.64 2.71
C ALA A 43 -16.07 26.66 3.50
N VAL A 44 -15.01 26.20 4.18
CA VAL A 44 -14.03 27.06 4.85
C VAL A 44 -13.29 27.95 3.84
N LEU A 45 -12.85 27.40 2.71
CA LEU A 45 -12.14 28.17 1.66
C LEU A 45 -13.01 29.26 1.03
N PHE A 46 -14.32 29.02 0.88
CA PHE A 46 -15.28 30.01 0.38
C PHE A 46 -15.76 30.99 1.47
N GLY A 47 -15.24 30.92 2.69
CA GLY A 47 -15.61 31.82 3.78
C GLY A 47 -17.00 31.57 4.38
N ILE A 48 -17.62 30.41 4.09
CA ILE A 48 -18.94 30.02 4.61
C ILE A 48 -18.86 29.66 6.11
N VAL A 49 -17.66 29.44 6.64
CA VAL A 49 -17.40 29.05 8.04
C VAL A 49 -16.62 30.18 8.75
N PRO A 50 -17.29 31.25 9.22
CA PRO A 50 -16.62 32.42 9.80
C PRO A 50 -15.76 32.09 11.02
N GLN A 51 -16.17 31.09 11.80
CA GLN A 51 -15.47 30.67 13.02
C GLN A 51 -14.09 30.05 12.78
N PHE A 52 -13.75 29.69 11.55
CA PHE A 52 -12.44 29.10 11.21
C PHE A 52 -11.31 30.16 11.20
N GLY A 53 -11.67 31.43 11.04
CA GLY A 53 -10.74 32.54 10.88
C GLY A 53 -10.21 32.68 9.43
N PRO A 54 -9.35 33.68 9.18
CA PRO A 54 -8.80 33.93 7.85
C PRO A 54 -7.93 32.75 7.38
N VAL A 55 -8.06 32.45 6.08
CA VAL A 55 -7.35 31.34 5.43
C VAL A 55 -6.37 31.92 4.41
N ILE A 56 -5.16 31.38 4.39
CA ILE A 56 -4.11 31.80 3.45
C ILE A 56 -4.43 31.31 2.02
N GLY A 57 -5.03 30.12 1.91
CA GLY A 57 -5.54 29.57 0.65
C GLY A 57 -4.41 29.19 -0.30
N PHE A 58 -4.55 29.58 -1.58
CA PHE A 58 -3.57 29.26 -2.62
C PHE A 58 -2.16 29.77 -2.33
N LYS A 59 -2.01 30.84 -1.53
CA LYS A 59 -0.69 31.37 -1.16
C LYS A 59 0.17 30.37 -0.41
N ASN A 60 -0.42 29.39 0.30
CA ASN A 60 0.34 28.35 1.01
C ASN A 60 1.23 27.50 0.09
N PHE A 61 0.95 27.42 -1.21
CA PHE A 61 1.75 26.61 -2.14
C PHE A 61 3.07 27.26 -2.55
N TYR A 62 3.17 28.59 -2.50
CA TYR A 62 4.31 29.32 -3.06
C TYR A 62 4.84 30.44 -2.17
N HIS A 63 4.19 30.75 -1.05
CA HIS A 63 4.63 31.81 -0.13
C HIS A 63 6.06 31.61 0.37
N ASP A 64 6.45 30.36 0.65
CA ASP A 64 7.81 30.00 1.09
C ASP A 64 8.68 29.45 -0.05
N GLY A 65 8.23 29.62 -1.30
CA GLY A 65 8.79 28.95 -2.49
C GLY A 65 8.24 27.53 -2.69
N TRP A 66 8.44 26.98 -3.90
CA TRP A 66 7.95 25.63 -4.25
C TRP A 66 8.73 24.51 -3.55
N PHE A 67 9.96 24.78 -3.12
CA PHE A 67 10.85 23.85 -2.43
C PHE A 67 11.46 24.52 -1.19
N PRO A 68 10.66 24.78 -0.14
CA PRO A 68 11.11 25.57 1.01
C PRO A 68 12.25 24.91 1.79
N ASN A 69 12.33 23.57 1.76
CA ASN A 69 13.41 22.78 2.37
C ASN A 69 14.49 22.36 1.35
N GLY A 70 14.44 22.87 0.12
CA GLY A 70 15.31 22.46 -0.98
C GLY A 70 14.83 21.21 -1.74
N TYR A 71 15.58 20.85 -2.80
CA TYR A 71 15.20 19.77 -3.71
C TYR A 71 15.40 18.37 -3.12
N LEU A 72 16.41 18.16 -2.26
CA LEU A 72 16.70 16.84 -1.69
C LEU A 72 15.59 16.34 -0.76
N PRO A 73 15.07 17.13 0.21
CA PRO A 73 13.95 16.70 1.05
C PRO A 73 12.65 16.40 0.29
N PHE A 74 12.44 17.04 -0.86
CA PHE A 74 11.32 16.70 -1.74
C PHE A 74 11.42 15.24 -2.23
N PHE A 75 12.61 14.80 -2.67
CA PHE A 75 12.81 13.40 -3.07
C PHE A 75 12.68 12.42 -1.90
N TYR A 76 13.10 12.79 -0.69
CA TYR A 76 12.87 11.97 0.51
C TYR A 76 11.37 11.82 0.83
N GLY A 77 10.59 12.89 0.69
CA GLY A 77 9.14 12.87 0.90
C GLY A 77 8.40 11.93 -0.06
N ILE A 78 8.91 11.79 -1.30
CA ILE A 78 8.32 10.85 -2.29
C ILE A 78 8.33 9.41 -1.77
N VAL A 79 9.35 8.99 -1.01
CA VAL A 79 9.44 7.63 -0.45
C VAL A 79 8.22 7.30 0.43
N VAL A 80 7.89 8.20 1.35
CA VAL A 80 6.75 8.03 2.28
C VAL A 80 5.42 8.12 1.54
N ILE A 81 5.36 8.92 0.47
CA ILE A 81 4.18 8.98 -0.38
C ILE A 81 3.98 7.66 -1.13
N VAL A 82 5.05 7.09 -1.70
CA VAL A 82 5.01 5.81 -2.43
C VAL A 82 4.53 4.67 -1.54
N CYS A 83 5.00 4.58 -0.29
CA CYS A 83 4.55 3.53 0.63
C CYS A 83 3.04 3.63 0.94
N THR A 84 2.46 4.83 0.87
CA THR A 84 1.03 5.06 1.11
C THR A 84 0.14 4.52 -0.01
N TYR A 85 0.69 4.34 -1.21
CA TYR A 85 -0.04 3.79 -2.37
C TYR A 85 0.13 2.28 -2.56
N GLN A 86 0.85 1.61 -1.66
CA GLN A 86 0.98 0.16 -1.67
C GLN A 86 -0.39 -0.52 -1.49
N GLY A 87 -0.56 -1.71 -2.09
CA GLY A 87 -1.80 -2.48 -2.04
C GLY A 87 -2.65 -2.38 -3.30
N ALA A 88 -2.30 -1.53 -4.27
CA ALA A 88 -2.95 -1.53 -5.59
C ALA A 88 -2.75 -2.86 -6.33
N GLU A 89 -1.63 -3.54 -6.08
CA GLU A 89 -1.30 -4.88 -6.59
C GLU A 89 -2.23 -5.98 -6.05
N LEU A 90 -2.95 -5.72 -4.95
CA LEU A 90 -3.94 -6.67 -4.39
C LEU A 90 -5.05 -6.99 -5.39
N VAL A 91 -5.37 -6.06 -6.29
CA VAL A 91 -6.31 -6.31 -7.40
C VAL A 91 -5.86 -7.50 -8.24
N GLY A 92 -4.56 -7.68 -8.46
CA GLY A 92 -4.01 -8.82 -9.18
C GLY A 92 -4.14 -10.14 -8.42
N ILE A 93 -3.95 -10.12 -7.10
CA ILE A 93 -4.13 -11.31 -6.25
C ILE A 93 -5.60 -11.70 -6.19
N ALA A 94 -6.50 -10.73 -5.99
CA ALA A 94 -7.93 -10.94 -5.94
C ALA A 94 -8.53 -11.37 -7.30
N ALA A 95 -7.87 -11.02 -8.41
CA ALA A 95 -8.30 -11.44 -9.74
C ALA A 95 -8.38 -12.97 -9.88
N GLY A 96 -7.50 -13.72 -9.21
CA GLY A 96 -7.47 -15.18 -9.26
C GLY A 96 -8.69 -15.86 -8.62
N GLU A 97 -9.44 -15.13 -7.79
CA GLU A 97 -10.63 -15.61 -7.08
C GLU A 97 -11.92 -14.89 -7.54
N SER A 98 -11.85 -14.09 -8.62
CA SER A 98 -12.97 -13.32 -9.17
C SER A 98 -13.80 -14.15 -10.15
N GLU A 99 -15.13 -14.06 -10.09
CA GLU A 99 -16.05 -14.76 -11.01
C GLU A 99 -15.90 -14.29 -12.47
N ASP A 100 -15.62 -13.00 -12.68
CA ASP A 100 -15.31 -12.40 -14.00
C ASP A 100 -14.05 -11.54 -13.86
N PRO A 101 -12.84 -12.15 -13.90
CA PRO A 101 -11.59 -11.44 -13.70
C PRO A 101 -11.37 -10.34 -14.73
N GLU A 102 -11.74 -10.57 -15.99
CA GLU A 102 -11.49 -9.62 -17.07
C GLU A 102 -12.21 -8.29 -16.83
N LYS A 103 -13.52 -8.35 -16.58
CA LYS A 103 -14.34 -7.15 -16.35
C LYS A 103 -14.03 -6.53 -14.99
N ASN A 104 -13.90 -7.34 -13.95
CA ASN A 104 -13.73 -6.84 -12.58
C ASN A 104 -12.35 -6.19 -12.37
N VAL A 105 -11.28 -6.75 -12.93
CA VAL A 105 -9.94 -6.16 -12.86
C VAL A 105 -9.88 -4.83 -13.60
N LYS A 106 -10.42 -4.76 -14.83
CA LYS A 106 -10.50 -3.51 -15.60
C LYS A 106 -11.22 -2.41 -14.82
N LYS A 107 -12.37 -2.74 -14.23
CA LYS A 107 -13.15 -1.82 -13.40
C LYS A 107 -12.38 -1.41 -12.15
N ALA A 108 -11.75 -2.35 -11.45
CA ALA A 108 -10.96 -2.09 -10.25
C ALA A 108 -9.78 -1.15 -10.53
N ILE A 109 -8.99 -1.40 -11.57
CA ILE A 109 -7.84 -0.54 -11.95
C ILE A 109 -8.30 0.89 -12.24
N ARG A 110 -9.37 1.08 -13.03
CA ARG A 110 -9.91 2.42 -13.32
C ARG A 110 -10.39 3.12 -12.06
N ASN A 111 -11.05 2.38 -11.17
CA ASN A 111 -11.53 2.93 -9.91
C ASN A 111 -10.38 3.32 -8.98
N VAL A 112 -9.28 2.55 -8.93
CA VAL A 112 -8.10 2.89 -8.12
C VAL A 112 -7.54 4.26 -8.52
N GLY A 113 -7.37 4.54 -9.82
CA GLY A 113 -6.86 5.83 -10.29
C GLY A 113 -7.75 7.01 -9.89
N ILE A 114 -9.08 6.88 -10.07
CA ILE A 114 -10.04 7.92 -9.68
C ILE A 114 -10.03 8.14 -8.16
N ARG A 115 -9.93 7.06 -7.38
CA ARG A 115 -9.85 7.13 -5.91
C ARG A 115 -8.57 7.82 -5.44
N ILE A 116 -7.43 7.59 -6.09
CA ILE A 116 -6.18 8.31 -5.78
C ILE A 116 -6.35 9.81 -6.01
N LEU A 117 -6.91 10.21 -7.16
CA LEU A 117 -7.14 11.63 -7.46
C LEU A 117 -8.13 12.28 -6.49
N LEU A 118 -9.28 11.66 -6.26
CA LEU A 118 -10.35 12.25 -5.44
C LEU A 118 -10.09 12.19 -3.94
N PHE A 119 -9.52 11.09 -3.44
CA PHE A 119 -9.39 10.91 -1.99
C PHE A 119 -8.04 11.33 -1.44
N PHE A 120 -6.99 11.38 -2.26
CA PHE A 120 -5.66 11.75 -1.79
C PHE A 120 -5.26 13.12 -2.33
N VAL A 121 -5.22 13.29 -3.65
CA VAL A 121 -4.74 14.54 -4.25
C VAL A 121 -5.64 15.71 -3.83
N LEU A 122 -6.96 15.56 -3.97
CA LEU A 122 -7.90 16.61 -3.57
C LEU A 122 -7.91 16.87 -2.06
N SER A 123 -7.82 15.83 -1.22
CA SER A 123 -7.79 16.04 0.24
C SER A 123 -6.51 16.74 0.69
N VAL A 124 -5.35 16.34 0.17
CA VAL A 124 -4.06 16.97 0.46
C VAL A 124 -4.06 18.41 -0.03
N PHE A 125 -4.60 18.66 -1.22
CA PHE A 125 -4.78 20.00 -1.75
C PHE A 125 -5.57 20.90 -0.81
N VAL A 126 -6.72 20.43 -0.31
CA VAL A 126 -7.54 21.14 0.68
C VAL A 126 -6.78 21.35 1.99
N VAL A 127 -6.10 20.32 2.52
CA VAL A 127 -5.29 20.45 3.74
C VAL A 127 -4.23 21.54 3.60
N THR A 128 -3.46 21.52 2.50
CA THR A 128 -2.39 22.49 2.23
C THR A 128 -2.92 23.90 2.06
N MET A 129 -4.10 24.10 1.48
CA MET A 129 -4.72 25.43 1.40
C MET A 129 -5.14 25.98 2.77
N LEU A 130 -5.54 25.11 3.68
CA LEU A 130 -6.11 25.49 4.98
C LEU A 130 -5.03 25.67 6.06
N THR A 131 -3.92 24.93 5.96
CA THR A 131 -2.90 24.87 7.00
C THR A 131 -1.49 25.02 6.41
N PRO A 132 -0.68 25.99 6.88
CA PRO A 132 0.73 26.08 6.51
C PRO A 132 1.49 24.80 6.83
N TRP A 133 2.46 24.44 5.98
CA TRP A 133 3.23 23.20 6.15
C TRP A 133 4.01 23.15 7.48
N GLN A 134 4.40 24.29 8.04
CA GLN A 134 5.09 24.38 9.34
C GLN A 134 4.18 24.00 10.52
N GLN A 135 2.86 24.13 10.36
CA GLN A 135 1.87 23.78 11.38
C GLN A 135 1.36 22.34 11.24
N ALA A 136 1.78 21.62 10.19
CA ALA A 136 1.45 20.23 9.98
C ALA A 136 2.28 19.36 10.94
N SER A 137 1.71 19.00 12.10
CA SER A 137 2.32 18.04 13.01
C SER A 137 2.07 16.59 12.57
N VAL A 138 3.02 15.69 12.79
CA VAL A 138 2.83 14.24 12.61
C VAL A 138 1.95 13.66 13.73
N SER A 139 1.97 14.26 14.92
CA SER A 139 1.30 13.73 16.12
C SER A 139 -0.23 13.84 16.09
N ASN A 140 -0.77 14.85 15.39
CA ASN A 140 -2.20 15.03 15.23
C ASN A 140 -2.59 14.96 13.75
N SER A 141 -3.63 14.18 13.45
CA SER A 141 -4.15 14.09 12.08
C SER A 141 -4.60 15.48 11.58
N PRO A 142 -4.07 15.98 10.45
CA PRO A 142 -4.43 17.30 9.93
C PRO A 142 -5.93 17.41 9.62
N PHE A 143 -6.56 16.30 9.25
CA PHE A 143 -8.01 16.22 9.06
C PHE A 143 -8.78 16.56 10.34
N ILE A 144 -8.35 16.00 11.47
CA ILE A 144 -8.99 16.26 12.78
C ILE A 144 -8.78 17.71 13.17
N SER A 145 -7.55 18.21 13.08
CA SER A 145 -7.20 19.58 13.45
C SER A 145 -8.01 20.62 12.69
N ILE A 146 -8.17 20.44 11.38
CA ILE A 146 -8.98 21.33 10.52
C ILE A 146 -10.45 21.28 10.93
N LEU A 147 -11.03 20.09 11.10
CA LEU A 147 -12.45 19.96 11.43
C LEU A 147 -12.77 20.46 12.84
N GLN A 148 -11.83 20.32 13.79
CA GLN A 148 -11.94 20.91 15.13
C GLN A 148 -11.89 22.43 15.07
N ARG A 149 -11.02 23.02 14.25
CA ARG A 149 -10.99 24.47 14.01
C ARG A 149 -12.29 24.99 13.39
N ALA A 150 -12.98 24.17 12.58
CA ALA A 150 -14.32 24.46 12.07
C ALA A 150 -15.43 24.38 13.15
N LYS A 151 -15.07 24.02 14.40
CA LYS A 151 -15.96 23.85 15.56
C LYS A 151 -17.08 22.83 15.36
N ILE A 152 -16.82 21.75 14.62
CA ILE A 152 -17.77 20.65 14.46
C ILE A 152 -17.79 19.83 15.76
N PRO A 153 -18.95 19.66 16.42
CA PRO A 153 -19.04 18.91 17.67
C PRO A 153 -18.75 17.42 17.46
N TYR A 154 -18.17 16.77 18.46
CA TYR A 154 -17.83 15.33 18.46
C TYR A 154 -16.89 14.85 17.33
N ILE A 155 -16.30 15.78 16.57
CA ILE A 155 -15.57 15.42 15.35
C ILE A 155 -14.27 14.65 15.64
N TYR A 156 -13.67 14.89 16.82
CA TYR A 156 -12.54 14.11 17.29
C TYR A 156 -12.89 12.63 17.41
N GLN A 157 -13.99 12.31 18.09
CA GLN A 157 -14.45 10.93 18.31
C GLN A 157 -14.86 10.25 17.00
N ILE A 158 -15.59 10.97 16.13
CA ILE A 158 -16.02 10.47 14.83
C ILE A 158 -14.80 10.13 13.97
N MET A 159 -13.84 11.04 13.87
CA MET A 159 -12.65 10.82 13.05
C MET A 159 -11.73 9.74 13.63
N GLN A 160 -11.64 9.61 14.96
CA GLN A 160 -10.93 8.50 15.58
C GLN A 160 -11.57 7.15 15.22
N PHE A 161 -12.89 7.06 15.23
CA PHE A 161 -13.60 5.87 14.76
C PHE A 161 -13.30 5.56 13.29
N VAL A 162 -13.35 6.58 12.41
CA VAL A 162 -13.01 6.45 10.99
C VAL A 162 -11.58 5.97 10.80
N ILE A 163 -10.62 6.52 11.54
CA ILE A 163 -9.20 6.12 11.48
C ILE A 163 -9.05 4.65 11.87
N VAL A 164 -9.66 4.22 12.98
CA VAL A 164 -9.60 2.82 13.42
C VAL A 164 -10.22 1.88 12.39
N ALA A 165 -11.39 2.24 11.81
CA ALA A 165 -12.03 1.45 10.77
C ALA A 165 -11.18 1.39 9.49
N ALA A 166 -10.57 2.50 9.09
CA ALA A 166 -9.68 2.57 7.94
C ALA A 166 -8.42 1.72 8.13
N SER A 167 -7.80 1.78 9.32
CA SER A 167 -6.68 0.94 9.69
C SER A 167 -7.06 -0.54 9.71
N LEU A 168 -8.24 -0.88 10.21
CA LEU A 168 -8.70 -2.28 10.27
C LEU A 168 -8.83 -2.87 8.85
N SER A 169 -9.43 -2.12 7.92
CA SER A 169 -9.51 -2.50 6.51
C SER A 169 -8.14 -2.65 5.85
N ALA A 170 -7.21 -1.73 6.11
CA ALA A 170 -5.86 -1.81 5.56
C ALA A 170 -5.10 -3.06 6.04
N VAL A 171 -5.14 -3.34 7.36
CA VAL A 171 -4.48 -4.52 7.94
C VAL A 171 -5.17 -5.81 7.49
N ASN A 172 -6.50 -5.82 7.37
CA ASN A 172 -7.26 -6.95 6.84
C ASN A 172 -6.85 -7.29 5.40
N SER A 173 -6.71 -6.27 4.54
CA SER A 173 -6.23 -6.43 3.16
C SER A 173 -4.78 -6.95 3.10
N ALA A 174 -3.91 -6.49 3.99
CA ALA A 174 -2.53 -6.98 4.08
C ALA A 174 -2.46 -8.45 4.50
N PHE A 175 -3.26 -8.86 5.50
CA PHE A 175 -3.36 -10.26 5.92
C PHE A 175 -3.85 -11.16 4.78
N TYR A 176 -4.89 -10.72 4.08
CA TYR A 176 -5.43 -11.40 2.92
C TYR A 176 -4.35 -11.64 1.85
N ALA A 177 -3.56 -10.60 1.55
CA ALA A 177 -2.49 -10.64 0.56
C ALA A 177 -1.37 -11.60 0.97
N CYS A 178 -0.83 -11.43 2.18
CA CYS A 178 0.30 -12.22 2.67
C CYS A 178 -0.03 -13.73 2.73
N ALA A 179 -1.20 -14.09 3.25
CA ALA A 179 -1.62 -15.48 3.35
C ALA A 179 -1.72 -16.15 1.97
N ARG A 180 -2.30 -15.46 0.98
CA ARG A 180 -2.47 -15.97 -0.39
C ARG A 180 -1.19 -16.01 -1.19
N LEU A 181 -0.32 -15.03 -1.04
CA LEU A 181 1.00 -15.04 -1.68
C LEU A 181 1.82 -16.23 -1.16
N LEU A 182 1.83 -16.46 0.15
CA LEU A 182 2.55 -17.58 0.73
C LEU A 182 1.97 -18.93 0.31
N TRP A 183 0.64 -19.03 0.22
CA TRP A 183 -0.05 -20.21 -0.33
C TRP A 183 0.27 -20.45 -1.81
N SER A 184 0.25 -19.41 -2.64
CA SER A 184 0.59 -19.48 -4.06
C SER A 184 2.04 -19.95 -4.24
N MET A 185 2.98 -19.37 -3.48
CA MET A 185 4.38 -19.80 -3.50
C MET A 185 4.53 -21.27 -3.08
N ALA A 186 3.80 -21.72 -2.07
CA ALA A 186 3.85 -23.12 -1.62
C ALA A 186 3.34 -24.11 -2.68
N ASN A 187 2.26 -23.75 -3.40
CA ASN A 187 1.75 -24.54 -4.51
C ASN A 187 2.71 -24.58 -5.70
N SER A 188 3.43 -23.49 -5.95
CA SER A 188 4.49 -23.43 -6.95
C SER A 188 5.82 -24.05 -6.48
N LYS A 189 5.85 -24.69 -5.29
CA LYS A 189 7.06 -25.29 -4.66
C LYS A 189 8.19 -24.27 -4.43
N GLN A 190 7.82 -23.03 -4.18
CA GLN A 190 8.72 -21.91 -3.83
C GLN A 190 8.65 -21.56 -2.33
N ALA A 191 7.78 -22.23 -1.57
CA ALA A 191 7.67 -22.13 -0.12
C ALA A 191 7.35 -23.51 0.50
N PRO A 192 7.57 -23.70 1.83
CA PRO A 192 7.26 -24.96 2.50
C PRO A 192 5.81 -25.42 2.27
N ARG A 193 5.62 -26.72 2.01
CA ARG A 193 4.31 -27.32 1.65
C ARG A 193 3.23 -27.12 2.71
N ILE A 194 3.61 -26.89 3.97
CA ILE A 194 2.66 -26.59 5.06
C ILE A 194 1.78 -25.37 4.74
N TYR A 195 2.32 -24.38 4.01
CA TYR A 195 1.58 -23.18 3.64
C TYR A 195 0.58 -23.38 2.49
N ALA A 196 0.63 -24.53 1.80
CA ALA A 196 -0.37 -24.90 0.79
C ALA A 196 -1.68 -25.42 1.43
N ILE A 197 -1.68 -25.72 2.73
CA ILE A 197 -2.83 -26.28 3.44
C ILE A 197 -3.89 -25.20 3.68
N THR A 198 -5.12 -25.50 3.27
CA THR A 198 -6.29 -24.64 3.48
C THR A 198 -7.26 -25.23 4.52
N ASN A 199 -8.08 -24.37 5.14
CA ASN A 199 -9.18 -24.81 5.99
C ASN A 199 -10.40 -25.25 5.15
N LYS A 200 -11.48 -25.69 5.81
CA LYS A 200 -12.74 -26.11 5.16
C LYS A 200 -13.38 -25.05 4.25
N ASN A 201 -13.05 -23.78 4.46
CA ASN A 201 -13.55 -22.64 3.70
C ASN A 201 -12.57 -22.19 2.58
N GLY A 202 -11.51 -22.96 2.32
CA GLY A 202 -10.52 -22.66 1.28
C GLY A 202 -9.47 -21.61 1.67
N VAL A 203 -9.41 -21.21 2.94
CA VAL A 203 -8.48 -20.17 3.41
C VAL A 203 -7.13 -20.78 3.83
N PRO A 204 -5.98 -20.22 3.42
CA PRO A 204 -4.65 -20.70 3.82
C PRO A 204 -4.35 -20.44 5.31
N TYR A 205 -4.71 -21.41 6.16
CA TYR A 205 -4.71 -21.27 7.61
C TYR A 205 -3.33 -20.94 8.20
N TYR A 206 -2.28 -21.65 7.78
CA TYR A 206 -0.92 -21.38 8.25
C TYR A 206 -0.37 -20.04 7.74
N GLY A 207 -0.81 -19.58 6.57
CA GLY A 207 -0.45 -18.26 6.05
C GLY A 207 -1.02 -17.12 6.91
N VAL A 208 -2.27 -17.28 7.35
CA VAL A 208 -2.91 -16.33 8.28
C VAL A 208 -2.20 -16.34 9.64
N ILE A 209 -1.89 -17.51 10.20
CA ILE A 209 -1.19 -17.60 11.50
C ILE A 209 0.18 -16.93 11.46
N VAL A 210 1.01 -17.22 10.46
CA VAL A 210 2.35 -16.64 10.37
C VAL A 210 2.26 -15.13 10.20
N THR A 211 1.30 -14.65 9.40
CA THR A 211 1.08 -13.20 9.24
C THR A 211 0.64 -12.55 10.55
N ALA A 212 -0.24 -13.20 11.32
CA ALA A 212 -0.66 -12.75 12.65
C ALA A 212 0.50 -12.74 13.65
N ALA A 213 1.32 -13.79 13.64
CA ALA A 213 2.49 -13.92 14.51
C ALA A 213 3.53 -12.83 14.21
N MET A 214 3.87 -12.62 12.93
CA MET A 214 4.78 -11.54 12.51
C MET A 214 4.22 -10.16 12.87
N SER A 215 2.92 -9.93 12.66
CA SER A 215 2.26 -8.68 13.09
C SER A 215 2.32 -8.50 14.62
N GLY A 216 2.20 -9.59 15.38
CA GLY A 216 2.36 -9.60 16.83
C GLY A 216 3.78 -9.25 17.27
N LEU A 217 4.80 -9.79 16.58
CA LEU A 217 6.20 -9.42 16.83
C LEU A 217 6.47 -7.94 16.55
N CYS A 218 5.81 -7.35 15.55
CA CYS A 218 5.89 -5.92 15.30
C CYS A 218 5.41 -5.08 16.50
N LEU A 219 4.59 -5.61 17.41
CA LEU A 219 4.18 -4.89 18.64
C LEU A 219 5.32 -4.72 19.65
N LEU A 220 6.39 -5.52 19.54
CA LEU A 220 7.58 -5.37 20.39
C LEU A 220 8.28 -4.01 20.13
N SER A 221 8.03 -3.39 18.98
CA SER A 221 8.48 -2.02 18.67
C SER A 221 8.08 -0.98 19.72
N LYS A 222 6.98 -1.20 20.45
CA LYS A 222 6.50 -0.30 21.50
C LYS A 222 7.55 -0.09 22.61
N PHE A 223 8.43 -1.06 22.84
CA PHE A 223 9.45 -1.01 23.89
C PHE A 223 10.76 -0.32 23.46
N PHE A 224 10.97 -0.05 22.17
CA PHE A 224 12.24 0.44 21.61
C PHE A 224 12.20 1.90 21.11
N GLY A 225 11.14 2.63 21.44
CA GLY A 225 10.92 4.02 20.98
C GLY A 225 10.03 4.08 19.75
N ALA A 226 8.74 4.38 19.97
CA ALA A 226 7.69 4.23 18.97
C ALA A 226 7.91 5.03 17.68
N GLU A 227 8.47 6.24 17.77
CA GLU A 227 8.63 7.13 16.60
C GLU A 227 9.71 6.66 15.63
N LYS A 228 10.92 6.35 16.14
CA LYS A 228 12.02 5.85 15.30
C LYS A 228 11.66 4.51 14.67
N VAL A 229 11.03 3.62 15.43
CA VAL A 229 10.63 2.31 14.90
C VAL A 229 9.47 2.45 13.90
N PHE A 230 8.54 3.37 14.12
CA PHE A 230 7.48 3.65 13.15
C PHE A 230 8.05 4.09 11.79
N ILE A 231 8.97 5.06 11.78
CA ILE A 231 9.63 5.52 10.54
C ILE A 231 10.34 4.34 9.86
N LEU A 232 11.09 3.53 10.62
CA LEU A 232 11.79 2.36 10.07
C LEU A 232 10.82 1.34 9.44
N ILE A 233 9.69 1.04 10.10
CA ILE A 233 8.68 0.10 9.57
C ILE A 233 8.03 0.66 8.29
N VAL A 234 7.64 1.93 8.29
CA VAL A 234 7.01 2.59 7.14
C VAL A 234 7.98 2.64 5.95
N SER A 235 9.22 3.08 6.19
CA SER A 235 10.27 3.09 5.16
C SER A 235 10.57 1.67 4.65
N SER A 236 10.58 0.66 5.52
CA SER A 236 10.79 -0.75 5.12
C SER A 236 9.68 -1.26 4.21
N SER A 237 8.42 -0.99 4.55
CA SER A 237 7.28 -1.31 3.71
C SER A 237 7.37 -0.61 2.35
N GLY A 238 7.72 0.68 2.35
CA GLY A 238 7.90 1.48 1.13
C GLY A 238 8.96 0.91 0.20
N MET A 239 10.14 0.58 0.72
CA MET A 239 11.22 -0.04 -0.06
C MET A 239 10.79 -1.37 -0.67
N VAL A 240 10.15 -2.26 0.11
CA VAL A 240 9.64 -3.54 -0.41
C VAL A 240 8.58 -3.31 -1.48
N GLY A 241 7.70 -2.32 -1.30
CA GLY A 241 6.71 -1.93 -2.31
C GLY A 241 7.35 -1.47 -3.62
N CYS A 242 8.35 -0.59 -3.55
CA CYS A 242 9.12 -0.16 -4.71
C CYS A 242 9.72 -1.34 -5.48
N LEU A 243 10.32 -2.30 -4.76
CA LEU A 243 10.90 -3.51 -5.36
C LEU A 243 9.84 -4.38 -6.02
N ILE A 244 8.69 -4.60 -5.37
CA ILE A 244 7.57 -5.35 -5.95
C ILE A 244 7.11 -4.69 -7.26
N TRP A 245 6.95 -3.38 -7.29
CA TRP A 245 6.51 -2.68 -8.49
C TRP A 245 7.56 -2.65 -9.60
N ILE A 246 8.87 -2.59 -9.26
CA ILE A 246 9.95 -2.81 -10.23
C ILE A 246 9.81 -4.21 -10.85
N MET A 247 9.63 -5.24 -10.03
CA MET A 247 9.52 -6.62 -10.50
C MET A 247 8.26 -6.85 -11.35
N ILE A 248 7.12 -6.26 -10.99
CA ILE A 248 5.88 -6.32 -11.79
C ILE A 248 6.10 -5.63 -13.14
N SER A 249 6.65 -4.42 -13.16
CA SER A 249 6.91 -3.67 -14.39
C SER A 249 7.93 -4.38 -15.29
N TRP A 250 8.99 -4.95 -14.70
CA TRP A 250 9.97 -5.75 -15.41
C TRP A 250 9.35 -7.03 -15.98
N GLY A 251 8.56 -7.73 -15.18
CA GLY A 251 7.81 -8.91 -15.58
C GLY A 251 6.87 -8.62 -16.75
N HIS A 252 6.20 -7.45 -16.74
CA HIS A 252 5.36 -7.01 -17.85
C HIS A 252 6.15 -6.76 -19.14
N ILE A 253 7.34 -6.14 -19.06
CA ILE A 253 8.24 -5.99 -20.23
C ILE A 253 8.66 -7.38 -20.75
N GLY A 254 9.02 -8.30 -19.85
CA GLY A 254 9.34 -9.68 -20.19
C GLY A 254 8.19 -10.41 -20.88
N PHE A 255 6.97 -10.29 -20.34
CA PHE A 255 5.75 -10.85 -20.92
C PHE A 255 5.49 -10.34 -22.34
N ARG A 256 5.67 -9.04 -22.58
CA ARG A 256 5.51 -8.44 -23.92
C ARG A 256 6.58 -8.93 -24.90
N ARG A 257 7.82 -9.13 -24.44
CA ARG A 257 8.88 -9.76 -25.24
C ARG A 257 8.56 -11.22 -25.57
N TYR A 258 7.98 -11.96 -24.62
CA TYR A 258 7.54 -13.34 -24.84
C TYR A 258 6.43 -13.42 -25.89
N LEU A 259 5.37 -12.62 -25.77
CA LEU A 259 4.30 -12.59 -26.78
C LEU A 259 4.81 -12.28 -28.18
N SER A 260 5.75 -11.34 -28.30
CA SER A 260 6.37 -11.01 -29.59
C SER A 260 7.18 -12.15 -30.18
N ARG A 261 7.79 -13.01 -29.35
CA ARG A 261 8.53 -14.21 -29.80
C ARG A 261 7.59 -15.31 -30.27
N GLU A 262 6.46 -15.47 -29.59
CA GLU A 262 5.41 -16.44 -29.94
C GLU A 262 4.52 -15.97 -31.11
N GLY A 263 4.79 -14.81 -31.71
CA GLY A 263 3.99 -14.25 -32.81
C GLY A 263 2.57 -13.83 -32.41
N VAL A 264 2.28 -13.72 -31.11
CA VAL A 264 0.96 -13.32 -30.61
C VAL A 264 0.79 -11.82 -30.77
N ASN A 265 -0.19 -11.41 -31.58
CA ASN A 265 -0.50 -9.99 -31.74
C ASN A 265 -0.96 -9.40 -30.38
N PRO A 266 -0.26 -8.41 -29.81
CA PRO A 266 -0.65 -7.81 -28.53
C PRO A 266 -2.00 -7.07 -28.53
N GLU A 267 -2.61 -6.88 -29.70
CA GLU A 267 -3.96 -6.31 -29.85
C GLU A 267 -5.07 -7.28 -29.43
N THR A 268 -4.80 -8.58 -29.37
CA THR A 268 -5.75 -9.58 -28.88
C THR A 268 -5.91 -9.58 -27.37
N LEU A 269 -5.04 -8.87 -26.64
CA LEU A 269 -5.10 -8.76 -25.19
C LEU A 269 -6.32 -7.94 -24.76
N SER A 270 -7.12 -8.53 -23.86
CA SER A 270 -8.29 -7.89 -23.28
C SER A 270 -7.98 -6.58 -22.56
N PHE A 271 -6.81 -6.47 -21.93
CA PHE A 271 -6.32 -5.25 -21.27
C PHE A 271 -4.95 -4.85 -21.81
N ARG A 272 -4.78 -3.55 -22.09
CA ARG A 272 -3.55 -2.98 -22.64
C ARG A 272 -3.07 -1.81 -21.79
N VAL A 273 -1.78 -1.83 -21.44
CA VAL A 273 -1.10 -0.67 -20.87
C VAL A 273 -0.88 0.34 -22.00
N ARG A 274 -1.58 1.48 -21.92
CA ARG A 274 -1.35 2.60 -22.83
C ARG A 274 0.05 3.16 -22.60
N GLY A 275 0.81 3.37 -23.69
CA GLY A 275 2.18 3.90 -23.59
C GLY A 275 3.26 2.85 -23.31
N TYR A 276 3.04 1.57 -23.60
CA TYR A 276 4.12 0.59 -23.66
C TYR A 276 5.13 0.94 -24.79
N PRO A 277 6.46 0.85 -24.57
CA PRO A 277 7.15 0.38 -23.37
C PRO A 277 7.49 1.49 -22.35
N PHE A 278 7.16 2.75 -22.64
CA PHE A 278 7.54 3.90 -21.81
C PHE A 278 7.00 3.83 -20.38
N VAL A 279 5.71 3.50 -20.20
CA VAL A 279 5.08 3.44 -18.85
C VAL A 279 5.77 2.45 -17.90
N PRO A 280 5.98 1.17 -18.25
CA PRO A 280 6.66 0.24 -17.35
C PRO A 280 8.14 0.63 -17.12
N ILE A 281 8.84 1.17 -18.12
CA ILE A 281 10.21 1.66 -17.95
C ILE A 281 10.24 2.82 -16.96
N LEU A 282 9.33 3.78 -17.11
CA LEU A 282 9.23 4.95 -16.24
C LEU A 282 8.90 4.53 -14.80
N SER A 283 8.01 3.53 -14.63
CA SER A 283 7.73 2.92 -13.33
C SER A 283 8.98 2.32 -12.69
N ILE A 284 9.81 1.59 -13.44
CA ILE A 284 11.08 1.03 -12.93
C ILE A 284 12.03 2.15 -12.50
N VAL A 285 12.22 3.16 -13.35
CA VAL A 285 13.13 4.27 -13.08
C VAL A 285 12.70 5.06 -11.84
N PHE A 286 11.41 5.42 -11.72
CA PHE A 286 10.93 6.15 -10.54
C PHE A 286 11.10 5.36 -9.26
N ASN A 287 10.72 4.07 -9.23
CA ASN A 287 10.89 3.26 -8.04
C ASN A 287 12.37 3.05 -7.68
N ALA A 288 13.26 2.94 -8.68
CA ALA A 288 14.70 2.88 -8.45
C ALA A 288 15.23 4.19 -7.86
N LEU A 289 14.81 5.36 -8.39
CA LEU A 289 15.17 6.67 -7.85
C LEU A 289 14.70 6.85 -6.40
N VAL A 290 13.53 6.32 -6.04
CA VAL A 290 13.04 6.34 -4.66
C VAL A 290 13.96 5.54 -3.75
N ILE A 291 14.35 4.32 -4.13
CA ILE A 291 15.29 3.49 -3.35
C ILE A 291 16.67 4.16 -3.26
N LEU A 292 17.15 4.79 -4.33
CA LEU A 292 18.40 5.56 -4.31
C LEU A 292 18.29 6.78 -3.39
N GLY A 293 17.15 7.47 -3.38
CA GLY A 293 16.86 8.56 -2.45
C GLY A 293 16.93 8.12 -1.00
N MET A 294 16.42 6.91 -0.67
CA MET A 294 16.54 6.35 0.68
C MET A 294 17.99 6.11 1.11
N LEU A 295 18.91 5.81 0.18
CA LEU A 295 20.34 5.69 0.50
C LEU A 295 20.98 7.03 0.84
N CYS A 296 20.44 8.14 0.33
CA CYS A 296 20.91 9.48 0.63
C CYS A 296 20.39 10.04 1.95
N ASP A 297 19.45 9.37 2.62
CA ASP A 297 18.94 9.76 3.95
C ASP A 297 19.52 8.83 5.03
N ASP A 298 20.25 9.38 5.99
CA ASP A 298 20.90 8.61 7.05
C ASP A 298 19.90 7.81 7.91
N GLY A 299 18.67 8.31 8.09
CA GLY A 299 17.61 7.62 8.83
C GLY A 299 17.02 6.41 8.10
N GLN A 300 17.07 6.42 6.76
CA GLN A 300 16.45 5.40 5.91
C GLN A 300 17.47 4.45 5.28
N ARG A 301 18.75 4.83 5.22
CA ARG A 301 19.83 4.02 4.63
C ARG A 301 19.91 2.63 5.26
N ILE A 302 19.72 2.54 6.58
CA ILE A 302 19.72 1.25 7.31
C ILE A 302 18.62 0.31 6.80
N VAL A 303 17.48 0.84 6.40
CA VAL A 303 16.36 0.06 5.84
C VAL A 303 16.76 -0.57 4.52
N VAL A 304 17.49 0.16 3.67
CA VAL A 304 17.98 -0.36 2.39
C VAL A 304 18.98 -1.50 2.60
N TYR A 305 19.93 -1.32 3.51
CA TYR A 305 20.92 -2.36 3.81
C TYR A 305 20.28 -3.63 4.40
N LEU A 306 19.39 -3.49 5.37
CA LEU A 306 18.66 -4.63 5.94
C LEU A 306 17.75 -5.29 4.92
N GLY A 307 17.13 -4.51 4.04
CA GLY A 307 16.34 -5.00 2.92
C GLY A 307 17.13 -5.87 1.97
N LEU A 308 18.28 -5.38 1.49
CA LEU A 308 19.17 -6.13 0.61
C LEU A 308 19.69 -7.40 1.29
N LEU A 309 20.02 -7.34 2.58
CA LEU A 309 20.41 -8.50 3.36
C LEU A 309 19.29 -9.54 3.44
N LEU A 310 18.05 -9.12 3.70
CA LEU A 310 16.88 -10.01 3.72
C LEU A 310 16.62 -10.65 2.36
N ILE A 311 16.74 -9.88 1.27
CA ILE A 311 16.60 -10.40 -0.10
C ILE A 311 17.68 -11.44 -0.38
N ALA A 312 18.94 -11.14 -0.04
CA ALA A 312 20.05 -12.08 -0.19
C ALA A 312 19.82 -13.35 0.63
N PHE A 313 19.36 -13.21 1.88
CA PHE A 313 19.01 -14.32 2.74
C PHE A 313 17.92 -15.21 2.12
N PHE A 314 16.79 -14.63 1.69
CA PHE A 314 15.71 -15.40 1.06
C PHE A 314 16.14 -16.02 -0.27
N PHE A 315 17.00 -15.36 -1.04
CA PHE A 315 17.56 -15.91 -2.27
C PHE A 315 18.43 -17.14 -1.99
N VAL A 316 19.28 -17.10 -0.96
CA VAL A 316 20.10 -18.25 -0.53
C VAL A 316 19.21 -19.39 -0.05
N VAL A 317 18.22 -19.12 0.80
CA VAL A 317 17.25 -20.12 1.27
C VAL A 317 16.51 -20.75 0.09
N TYR A 318 16.02 -19.94 -0.85
CA TYR A 318 15.36 -20.43 -2.06
C TYR A 318 16.26 -21.34 -2.88
N ARG A 319 17.51 -20.93 -3.10
CA ARG A 319 18.49 -21.70 -3.88
C ARG A 319 18.80 -23.05 -3.22
N LEU A 320 19.03 -23.08 -1.91
CA LEU A 320 19.42 -24.29 -1.19
C LEU A 320 18.26 -25.30 -1.08
N PHE A 321 17.07 -24.84 -0.69
CA PHE A 321 15.96 -25.72 -0.33
C PHE A 321 14.99 -26.02 -1.48
N PHE A 322 14.80 -25.08 -2.43
CA PHE A 322 13.74 -25.19 -3.44
C PHE A 322 14.29 -25.36 -4.86
N TYR A 323 15.35 -24.63 -5.24
CA TYR A 323 15.93 -24.74 -6.58
C TYR A 323 16.63 -26.09 -6.82
N THR A 324 17.45 -26.56 -5.87
CA THR A 324 18.15 -27.84 -5.97
C THR A 324 17.18 -29.02 -6.05
N ALA A 325 16.07 -28.97 -5.30
CA ALA A 325 15.06 -30.03 -5.27
C ALA A 325 14.22 -30.11 -6.57
N LEU A 326 14.04 -28.98 -7.28
CA LEU A 326 13.33 -28.95 -8.56
C LEU A 326 14.18 -29.57 -9.69
N ASN A 327 15.48 -29.21 -9.76
CA ASN A 327 16.37 -29.75 -10.79
C ASN A 327 16.70 -31.24 -10.60
N HIS A 328 16.85 -31.70 -9.35
CA HIS A 328 17.13 -33.12 -9.08
C HIS A 328 15.97 -34.06 -9.51
N LYS A 329 14.74 -33.55 -9.61
CA LYS A 329 13.59 -34.32 -10.13
C LYS A 329 13.42 -34.23 -11.64
N HIS A 330 13.77 -33.12 -12.28
CA HIS A 330 13.79 -33.04 -13.75
C HIS A 330 14.90 -33.91 -14.35
N ALA A 331 16.05 -34.03 -13.68
CA ALA A 331 17.14 -34.92 -14.09
C ALA A 331 16.84 -36.43 -13.91
N VAL A 332 15.83 -36.80 -13.11
CA VAL A 332 15.41 -38.20 -12.89
C VAL A 332 14.19 -38.58 -13.76
N LYS A 333 13.57 -37.61 -14.44
CA LYS A 333 12.42 -37.81 -15.32
C LYS A 333 12.73 -37.78 -16.82
N ASN A 334 13.98 -37.46 -17.18
CA ASN A 334 14.57 -37.65 -18.50
C ASN A 334 15.51 -38.84 -18.44
#